data_AF-A0AAE1U8V8-F1
#
_entry.id   AF-A0AAE1U8V8-F1
#
_cell.length_a   1.000
_cell.length_b   1.000
_cell.length_c   1.000
_cell.angle_alpha   90.00
_cell.angle_beta   90.00
_cell.angle_gamma   90.00
#
_symmetry.space_group_name_H-M   'P 1'
#
loop_
_entity.id
_entity.type
_entity.pdbx_description
1 polymer ?
#
loop_
_entity_poly.entity_id
_entity_poly.type
_entity_poly.pdbx_seq_one_letter_code
_entity_poly.pdbx_strand_id
1 'polypeptide(L)'
;RCRAAAEEKYSAWIQYKRNPTQHNKSQHRAACRRMVATCKWAMNRSEEDLKKKLRGPGVGNKTWWSLVKEKQGTSCQDVIPPLTRQDGTVATSSKEKASCSPPSSQKDEGWKTHIYPHLVSTSSVRRSSLR
;
A
#
# COMPACT_ATOMS: atom_id res chain seq x y z
N ARG A 1 -9.48 -1.99 -15.12
CA ARG A 1 -8.24 -1.33 -15.60
C ARG A 1 -7.04 -1.59 -14.67
N CYS A 2 -7.15 -1.36 -13.35
CA CYS A 2 -6.04 -1.65 -12.43
C CYS A 2 -5.60 -3.12 -12.42
N ARG A 3 -6.54 -4.08 -12.47
CA ARG A 3 -6.23 -5.52 -12.54
C ARG A 3 -5.36 -5.87 -13.75
N ALA A 4 -5.77 -5.47 -14.95
CA ALA A 4 -5.00 -5.71 -16.17
C ALA A 4 -3.59 -5.08 -16.11
N ALA A 5 -3.45 -3.87 -15.55
CA ALA A 5 -2.12 -3.25 -15.37
C ALA A 5 -1.25 -3.99 -14.34
N ALA A 6 -1.85 -4.58 -13.30
CA ALA A 6 -1.15 -5.42 -12.34
C ALA A 6 -0.70 -6.75 -12.95
N GLU A 7 -1.56 -7.39 -13.75
CA GLU A 7 -1.25 -8.60 -14.52
C GLU A 7 -0.10 -8.35 -15.51
N GLU A 8 -0.13 -7.23 -16.24
CA GLU A 8 0.95 -6.83 -17.15
C GLU A 8 2.28 -6.57 -16.41
N LYS A 9 2.24 -5.90 -15.27
CA LYS A 9 3.44 -5.72 -14.43
C LYS A 9 4.00 -7.07 -13.98
N TYR A 10 3.13 -7.99 -13.57
CA TYR A 10 3.52 -9.32 -13.11
C TYR A 10 4.13 -10.15 -14.25
N SER A 11 3.50 -10.18 -15.42
CA SER A 11 4.03 -10.91 -16.58
C SER A 11 5.40 -10.36 -17.03
N ALA A 12 5.56 -9.03 -17.09
CA ALA A 12 6.84 -8.39 -17.39
C ALA A 12 7.92 -8.69 -16.34
N TRP A 13 7.54 -8.79 -15.06
CA TRP A 13 8.46 -9.20 -13.99
C TRP A 13 8.93 -10.64 -14.17
N ILE A 14 8.02 -11.58 -14.46
CA ILE A 14 8.37 -12.98 -14.73
C ILE A 14 9.31 -13.10 -15.93
N GLN A 15 9.04 -12.37 -17.03
CA GLN A 15 9.91 -12.36 -18.21
C GLN A 15 11.32 -11.83 -17.88
N TYR A 16 11.41 -10.75 -17.12
CA TYR A 16 12.70 -10.21 -16.65
C TYR A 16 13.44 -11.19 -15.74
N LYS A 17 12.74 -11.88 -14.83
CA LYS A 17 13.34 -12.86 -13.91
C LYS A 17 13.83 -14.11 -14.63
N ARG A 18 13.16 -14.52 -15.72
CA ARG A 18 13.62 -15.62 -16.59
C ARG A 18 14.83 -15.22 -17.42
N ASN A 19 14.79 -14.02 -18.03
CA ASN A 19 15.83 -13.54 -18.93
C ASN A 19 16.17 -12.07 -18.61
N PRO A 20 17.25 -11.80 -17.82
CA PRO A 20 17.56 -10.46 -17.31
C PRO A 20 18.27 -9.58 -18.36
N THR A 21 17.63 -9.35 -19.51
CA THR A 21 18.12 -8.45 -20.55
C THR A 21 17.75 -7.00 -20.25
N GLN A 22 18.48 -6.04 -20.82
CA GLN A 22 18.17 -4.62 -20.68
C GLN A 22 16.78 -4.27 -21.26
N HIS A 23 16.39 -4.93 -22.34
CA HIS A 23 15.06 -4.80 -22.92
C HIS A 23 13.96 -5.22 -21.93
N ASN A 24 14.05 -6.42 -21.33
CA ASN A 24 13.06 -6.91 -20.38
C ASN A 24 13.00 -6.04 -19.12
N LYS A 25 14.15 -5.55 -18.65
CA LYS A 25 14.23 -4.57 -17.55
C LYS A 25 13.48 -3.28 -17.89
N SER A 26 13.64 -2.77 -19.11
CA SER A 26 12.95 -1.56 -19.58
C SER A 26 11.44 -1.76 -19.66
N GLN A 27 10.97 -2.92 -20.14
CA GLN A 27 9.56 -3.28 -20.19
C GLN A 27 8.95 -3.38 -18.78
N HIS A 28 9.62 -4.06 -17.85
CA HIS A 28 9.13 -4.13 -16.46
C HIS A 28 9.02 -2.74 -15.83
N ARG A 29 10.02 -1.86 -16.03
CA ARG A 29 9.96 -0.46 -15.58
C ARG A 29 8.78 0.30 -16.21
N ALA A 30 8.52 0.10 -17.50
CA ALA A 30 7.39 0.72 -18.19
C ALA A 30 6.05 0.23 -17.62
N ALA A 31 5.89 -1.07 -17.41
CA ALA A 31 4.70 -1.66 -16.80
C ALA A 31 4.47 -1.14 -15.36
N CYS A 32 5.53 -1.00 -14.55
CA CYS A 32 5.46 -0.37 -13.24
C CYS A 32 4.94 1.06 -13.30
N ARG A 33 5.47 1.89 -14.20
CA ARG A 33 4.98 3.28 -14.40
C ARG A 33 3.51 3.30 -14.82
N ARG A 34 3.11 2.40 -15.72
CA ARG A 34 1.71 2.28 -16.18
C ARG A 34 0.77 1.90 -15.05
N MET A 35 1.17 0.97 -14.18
CA MET A 35 0.38 0.58 -13.00
C MET A 35 0.14 1.78 -12.08
N VAL A 36 1.20 2.53 -11.75
CA VAL A 36 1.10 3.74 -10.91
C VAL A 36 0.17 4.78 -11.54
N ALA A 37 0.35 5.08 -12.83
CA ALA A 37 -0.50 6.01 -13.55
C ALA A 37 -1.97 5.56 -13.57
N THR A 38 -2.23 4.26 -13.77
CA THR A 38 -3.58 3.70 -13.80
C THR A 38 -4.25 3.77 -12.43
N CYS A 39 -3.52 3.44 -11.36
CA CYS A 39 -4.04 3.57 -9.99
C CYS A 39 -4.37 5.03 -9.65
N LYS A 40 -3.47 5.96 -9.97
CA LYS A 40 -3.71 7.40 -9.77
C LYS A 40 -4.93 7.88 -10.54
N TRP A 41 -5.05 7.49 -11.81
CA TRP A 41 -6.23 7.80 -12.62
C TRP A 41 -7.51 7.26 -12.00
N ALA A 42 -7.51 6.01 -11.51
CA ALA A 42 -8.68 5.41 -10.88
C ALA A 42 -9.10 6.14 -9.60
N MET A 43 -8.13 6.54 -8.77
CA MET A 43 -8.40 7.34 -7.56
C MET A 43 -9.00 8.70 -7.90
N ASN A 44 -8.39 9.43 -8.84
CA ASN A 44 -8.90 10.73 -9.29
C ASN A 44 -10.31 10.60 -9.86
N ARG A 45 -10.54 9.55 -10.67
CA ARG A 45 -11.85 9.30 -11.25
C ARG A 45 -12.92 9.02 -10.19
N SER A 46 -12.57 8.21 -9.19
CA SER A 46 -13.44 7.96 -8.04
C SER A 46 -13.78 9.27 -7.30
N GLU A 47 -12.80 10.15 -7.10
CA GLU A 47 -13.01 11.45 -6.48
C GLU A 47 -13.92 12.38 -7.31
N GLU A 48 -13.75 12.41 -8.63
CA GLU A 48 -14.63 13.14 -9.54
C GLU A 48 -16.07 12.61 -9.49
N ASP A 49 -16.24 11.29 -9.54
CA ASP A 49 -17.56 10.66 -9.47
C ASP A 49 -18.25 10.97 -8.14
N LEU A 50 -17.50 11.03 -7.03
CA LEU A 50 -17.99 11.49 -5.73
C LEU A 50 -18.41 12.96 -5.75
N LYS A 51 -17.57 13.86 -6.29
CA LYS A 51 -17.90 15.29 -6.43
C LYS A 51 -19.16 15.49 -7.27
N LYS A 52 -19.32 14.71 -8.34
CA LYS A 52 -20.51 14.75 -9.20
C LYS A 52 -21.76 14.29 -8.45
N LYS A 53 -21.68 13.19 -7.71
CA LYS A 53 -22.79 12.71 -6.87
C LYS A 53 -23.20 13.76 -5.84
N LEU A 54 -22.25 14.44 -5.20
CA LEU A 54 -22.52 15.47 -4.20
C LEU A 54 -23.11 16.78 -4.76
N ARG A 55 -22.86 17.10 -6.04
CA ARG A 55 -23.38 18.32 -6.68
C ARG A 55 -24.81 18.16 -7.24
N GLY A 56 -25.35 16.94 -7.31
CA GLY A 56 -26.69 16.71 -7.84
C GLY A 56 -27.78 17.21 -6.88
N PRO A 57 -28.85 17.87 -7.37
CA PRO A 57 -30.01 18.16 -6.54
C PRO A 57 -30.63 16.84 -6.05
N GLY A 58 -30.88 16.72 -4.75
CA GLY A 58 -31.51 15.54 -4.17
C GLY A 58 -30.58 14.51 -3.50
N VAL A 59 -29.33 14.88 -3.16
CA VAL A 59 -28.53 14.06 -2.23
C VAL A 59 -29.18 14.13 -0.85
N GLY A 60 -30.04 13.16 -0.55
CA GLY A 60 -30.68 13.05 0.77
C GLY A 60 -29.64 12.97 1.88
N ASN A 61 -30.00 13.48 3.07
CA ASN A 61 -29.12 13.60 4.23
C ASN A 61 -28.37 12.28 4.55
N LYS A 62 -29.07 11.13 4.41
CA LYS A 62 -28.50 9.79 4.61
C LYS A 62 -27.35 9.47 3.64
N THR A 63 -27.50 9.80 2.35
CA THR A 63 -26.46 9.57 1.34
C THR A 63 -25.25 10.46 1.59
N TRP A 64 -25.48 11.70 1.99
CA TRP A 64 -24.41 12.62 2.38
C TRP A 64 -23.60 12.07 3.57
N TRP A 65 -24.28 11.65 4.65
CA TRP A 65 -23.62 11.07 5.83
C TRP A 65 -22.84 9.79 5.53
N SER A 66 -23.34 8.92 4.64
CA SER A 66 -22.61 7.72 4.21
C SER A 66 -21.30 8.07 3.49
N LEU A 67 -21.32 9.06 2.60
CA LEU A 67 -20.13 9.51 1.86
C LEU A 67 -19.09 10.17 2.78
N VAL A 68 -19.53 10.95 3.76
CA VAL A 68 -18.65 11.55 4.77
C VAL A 68 -17.95 10.47 5.59
N LYS A 69 -18.67 9.43 6.04
CA LYS A 69 -18.08 8.32 6.79
C LYS A 69 -17.12 7.48 5.94
N GLU A 70 -17.42 7.26 4.67
CA GLU A 70 -16.51 6.60 3.73
C GLU A 70 -15.18 7.37 3.60
N LYS A 71 -15.23 8.71 3.55
CA LYS A 71 -14.03 9.57 3.50
C LYS A 71 -13.25 9.65 4.81
N GLN A 72 -13.93 9.58 5.96
CA GLN A 72 -13.28 9.60 7.27
C GLN A 72 -12.63 8.25 7.64
N GLY A 73 -12.71 7.24 6.78
CA GLY A 73 -12.11 5.93 7.06
C GLY A 73 -12.84 5.14 8.15
N THR A 74 -13.96 5.63 8.68
CA THR A 74 -14.77 4.94 9.71
C THR A 74 -15.52 3.72 9.18
N SER A 75 -15.39 3.41 7.89
CA SER A 75 -15.78 2.12 7.31
C SER A 75 -14.70 1.05 7.43
N CYS A 76 -13.46 1.38 7.77
CA CYS A 76 -12.54 0.40 8.36
C CYS A 76 -13.05 0.19 9.78
N GLN A 77 -13.87 -0.84 9.97
CA GLN A 77 -13.93 -1.49 11.26
C GLN A 77 -12.48 -1.90 11.54
N ASP A 78 -11.76 -1.12 12.35
CA ASP A 78 -10.64 -1.63 13.11
C ASP A 78 -11.25 -2.75 13.94
N VAL A 79 -11.23 -3.97 13.39
CA VAL A 79 -11.59 -5.17 14.11
C VAL A 79 -10.51 -5.28 15.16
N ILE A 80 -10.77 -4.71 16.33
CA ILE A 80 -9.95 -4.94 17.52
C ILE A 80 -9.89 -6.46 17.64
N PRO A 81 -8.71 -7.08 17.47
CA PRO A 81 -8.62 -8.52 17.51
C PRO A 81 -9.17 -9.00 18.86
N PRO A 82 -9.95 -10.10 18.87
CA PRO A 82 -10.52 -10.61 20.10
C PRO A 82 -9.43 -10.79 21.16
N LEU A 83 -9.61 -10.17 22.32
CA LEU A 83 -8.69 -10.35 23.45
C LEU A 83 -8.71 -11.82 23.84
N THR A 84 -7.60 -12.50 23.55
CA THR A 84 -7.41 -13.93 23.80
C THR A 84 -6.72 -14.07 25.14
N ARG A 85 -7.22 -14.98 25.99
CA ARG A 85 -6.60 -15.30 27.27
C ARG A 85 -5.28 -16.05 27.07
N GLN A 86 -4.48 -16.18 28.13
CA GLN A 86 -3.31 -17.07 28.15
C GLN A 86 -3.70 -18.54 27.86
N ASP A 87 -4.93 -18.91 28.22
CA ASP A 87 -5.50 -20.24 27.98
C ASP A 87 -6.07 -20.42 26.54
N GLY A 88 -5.90 -19.43 25.66
CA GLY A 88 -6.37 -19.49 24.28
C GLY A 88 -7.87 -19.23 24.07
N THR A 89 -8.64 -19.01 25.14
CA THR A 89 -10.09 -18.73 25.07
C THR A 89 -10.36 -17.24 24.86
N VAL A 90 -11.42 -16.90 24.11
CA VAL A 90 -11.82 -15.51 23.83
C VAL A 90 -12.61 -14.94 25.01
N ALA A 91 -12.18 -13.78 25.54
CA ALA A 91 -12.91 -13.10 26.62
C ALA A 91 -14.20 -12.45 26.09
N THR A 92 -15.35 -12.85 26.62
CA THR A 92 -16.68 -12.36 26.17
C THR A 92 -17.36 -11.44 27.18
N SER A 93 -16.92 -11.44 28.44
CA SER A 93 -17.50 -10.60 29.50
C SER A 93 -16.63 -9.38 29.83
N SER A 94 -17.27 -8.25 30.18
CA SER A 94 -16.59 -7.00 30.55
C SER A 94 -15.68 -7.14 31.78
N LYS A 95 -16.01 -8.04 32.71
CA LYS A 95 -15.18 -8.32 33.89
C LYS A 95 -13.86 -9.01 33.50
N GLU A 96 -13.93 -9.87 32.49
CA GLU A 96 -12.79 -10.65 31.99
C GLU A 96 -11.80 -9.79 31.19
N LYS A 97 -12.32 -8.75 30.52
CA LYS A 97 -11.47 -7.76 29.82
C LYS A 97 -10.60 -6.94 30.77
N ALA A 98 -11.05 -6.70 32.00
CA ALA A 98 -10.30 -5.92 33.00
C ALA A 98 -9.09 -6.66 33.58
N SER A 99 -9.13 -8.01 33.58
CA SER A 99 -8.02 -8.86 34.03
C SER A 99 -7.07 -9.28 32.90
N CYS A 100 -7.42 -9.01 31.64
CA CYS A 100 -6.51 -9.22 30.53
C CYS A 100 -5.49 -8.08 30.53
N SER A 101 -4.25 -8.38 30.91
CA SER A 101 -3.14 -7.46 30.68
C SER A 101 -3.01 -7.18 29.19
N PRO A 102 -2.66 -5.94 28.79
CA PRO A 102 -2.39 -5.66 27.38
C PRO A 102 -1.34 -6.66 26.90
N PRO A 103 -1.48 -7.21 25.68
CA PRO A 103 -0.44 -8.06 25.10
C PRO A 103 0.86 -7.28 25.21
N SER A 104 1.84 -7.86 25.92
CA SER A 104 3.20 -7.35 25.94
C SER A 104 3.55 -7.04 24.50
N SER A 105 3.87 -5.78 24.21
CA SER A 105 4.29 -5.34 22.89
C SER A 105 5.52 -6.15 22.50
N GLN A 106 5.28 -7.28 21.84
CA GLN A 106 6.28 -8.08 21.20
C GLN A 106 6.74 -7.23 20.02
N LYS A 107 7.84 -6.51 20.26
CA LYS A 107 8.58 -5.79 19.22
C LYS A 107 9.05 -6.82 18.21
N ASP A 108 8.23 -7.09 17.19
CA ASP A 108 8.67 -7.70 15.95
C ASP A 108 9.54 -6.68 15.19
N GLU A 109 10.75 -6.47 15.71
CA GLU A 109 11.92 -5.95 14.98
C GLU A 109 12.39 -7.04 14.01
N GLY A 110 11.54 -7.37 13.03
CA GLY A 110 11.69 -8.57 12.20
C GLY A 110 11.56 -8.32 10.70
N TRP A 111 11.63 -7.07 10.25
CA TRP A 111 11.55 -6.72 8.83
C TRP A 111 12.81 -5.97 8.44
N LYS A 112 13.90 -6.73 8.44
CA LYS A 112 15.10 -6.56 7.62
C LYS A 112 14.96 -5.46 6.56
N THR A 113 15.49 -4.29 6.87
CA THR A 113 16.09 -3.38 5.89
C THR A 113 17.29 -4.08 5.25
N HIS A 114 17.04 -5.01 4.32
CA HIS A 114 18.01 -5.28 3.24
C HIS A 114 17.84 -4.20 2.17
N ILE A 115 18.21 -2.98 2.54
CA ILE A 115 18.53 -1.92 1.59
C ILE A 115 20.02 -2.09 1.27
N TYR A 116 20.26 -2.72 0.11
CA TYR A 116 21.48 -2.70 -0.72
C TYR A 116 22.77 -2.11 -0.10
N PRO A 117 23.77 -2.94 0.24
CA PRO A 117 25.16 -2.51 0.23
C PRO A 117 25.77 -2.75 -1.16
N HIS A 118 26.73 -1.91 -1.54
CA HIS A 118 27.52 -1.92 -2.77
C HIS A 118 26.88 -1.30 -4.01
N LEU A 119 27.10 0.01 -4.16
CA LEU A 119 27.75 0.63 -5.32
C LEU A 119 28.05 2.11 -5.01
N VAL A 120 28.95 2.36 -4.05
CA VAL A 120 29.76 3.59 -4.07
C VAL A 120 31.10 3.16 -4.65
N SER A 121 31.13 3.10 -5.98
CA SER A 121 32.36 2.87 -6.72
C SER A 121 33.13 4.18 -6.74
N THR A 122 34.28 4.16 -6.06
CA THR A 122 35.31 5.19 -6.10
C THR A 122 35.76 5.41 -7.55
N SER A 123 35.63 6.63 -8.05
CA SER A 123 36.43 7.11 -9.18
C SER A 123 36.95 8.49 -8.85
N SER A 124 38.01 8.48 -8.04
CA SER A 124 39.03 9.52 -8.05
C SER A 124 39.82 9.34 -9.35
N VAL A 125 39.63 10.24 -10.32
CA VAL A 125 40.58 10.43 -11.43
C VAL A 125 40.87 11.91 -11.56
N ARG A 126 42.08 12.25 -11.11
CA ARG A 126 42.85 13.43 -11.50
C ARG A 126 43.08 13.42 -13.02
N ARG A 127 42.84 14.54 -13.70
CA ARG A 127 43.65 15.03 -14.85
C ARG A 127 43.29 16.50 -15.06
N SER A 128 44.12 17.43 -14.59
CA SER A 128 45.31 17.98 -15.25
C SER A 128 44.98 19.21 -16.09
N SER A 129 45.36 20.35 -15.53
CA SER A 129 45.66 21.61 -16.21
C SER A 129 46.74 21.44 -17.30
N LEU A 130 46.74 22.35 -18.28
CA LEU A 130 47.81 22.78 -19.22
C LEU A 130 47.45 22.63 -20.72
N ARG A 131 46.85 23.67 -21.31
CA ARG A 131 47.51 24.71 -22.14
C ARG A 131 46.46 25.63 -22.74
#